data_AF-A0A7C7GLP6-F1
#
_entry.id   AF-A0A7C7GLP6-F1
#
_cell.length_a   1.000
_cell.length_b   1.000
_cell.length_c   1.000
_cell.angle_alpha   90.00
_cell.angle_beta   90.00
_cell.angle_gamma   90.00
#
_symmetry.space_group_name_H-M   'P 1'
#
loop_
_entity.id
_entity.type
_entity.pdbx_description
1 polymer ?
#
loop_
_entity_poly.entity_id
_entity_poly.type
_entity_poly.pdbx_seq_one_letter_code
_entity_poly.pdbx_strand_id
1 'polypeptide(L)'
;MHSTPLIADKEMAFSPETIFVDKSVADHPLTLKTLLQFPNTPIEYNITLDEAVQMIQKTSTDVFGAGKRNLILTRFKGSFLKKCPGISPGMVCCNYYVVNLFKNCIYDCSYCFLQDFLKNNPLLVAYVNVEDLLEELDRTFAAHPDRTFRVGTGELADSLALDEVIPYSQQLIPFFNQRKNAVLELKTKSNCVKNLLTQNSTNNVIVSWSLNP
;
A
#
# COMPACT_ATOMS: atom_id res chain seq x y z
N MET A 1 5.09 -35.77 -20.27
CA MET A 1 5.28 -34.30 -20.28
C MET A 1 5.93 -33.94 -18.97
N HIS A 2 7.21 -33.56 -19.02
CA HIS A 2 8.01 -33.30 -17.83
C HIS A 2 7.53 -32.02 -17.16
N SER A 3 7.09 -32.17 -15.91
CA SER A 3 6.85 -31.07 -14.98
C SER A 3 8.19 -30.40 -14.69
N THR A 4 8.44 -29.24 -15.29
CA THR A 4 9.57 -28.38 -14.90
C THR A 4 9.31 -27.91 -13.47
N PRO A 5 10.22 -28.16 -12.51
CA PRO A 5 10.09 -27.57 -11.18
C PRO A 5 10.22 -26.07 -11.35
N LEU A 6 9.24 -25.31 -10.86
CA LEU A 6 9.40 -23.88 -10.63
C LEU A 6 10.59 -23.73 -9.67
N ILE A 7 11.73 -23.35 -10.23
CA ILE A 7 12.95 -23.08 -9.49
C ILE A 7 12.61 -22.05 -8.43
N ALA A 8 12.94 -22.41 -7.19
CA ALA A 8 12.79 -21.60 -6.01
C ALA A 8 13.84 -20.49 -6.00
N ASP A 9 13.66 -19.47 -6.85
CA ASP A 9 14.35 -18.19 -6.66
C ASP A 9 13.52 -17.37 -5.67
N LYS A 10 13.77 -17.63 -4.38
CA LYS A 10 13.19 -16.88 -3.27
C LYS A 10 13.95 -15.56 -3.09
N GLU A 11 14.11 -14.80 -4.16
CA GLU A 11 14.58 -13.42 -4.07
C GLU A 11 13.37 -12.56 -3.71
N MET A 12 13.25 -12.23 -2.43
CA MET A 12 12.25 -11.26 -2.01
C MET A 12 12.66 -9.92 -2.64
N ALA A 13 11.87 -9.43 -3.60
CA ALA A 13 12.21 -8.26 -4.42
C ALA A 13 12.44 -6.96 -3.62
N PHE A 14 12.14 -6.98 -2.32
CA PHE A 14 12.34 -5.88 -1.39
C PHE A 14 12.97 -6.37 -0.09
N SER A 15 14.02 -5.68 0.35
CA SER A 15 14.63 -5.83 1.67
C SER A 15 14.89 -4.43 2.23
N PRO A 16 14.17 -3.99 3.29
CA PRO A 16 14.43 -2.70 3.91
C PRO A 16 15.77 -2.70 4.64
N GLU A 17 16.42 -1.54 4.67
CA GLU A 17 17.62 -1.26 5.48
C GLU A 17 17.27 -1.19 6.97
N THR A 18 16.15 -0.54 7.29
CA THR A 18 15.60 -0.45 8.66
C THR A 18 14.07 -0.52 8.61
N ILE A 19 13.48 -1.13 9.62
CA ILE A 19 12.03 -1.09 9.88
C ILE A 19 11.78 -0.30 11.17
N PHE A 20 11.11 0.84 11.04
CA PHE A 20 10.61 1.62 12.17
C PHE A 20 9.22 1.13 12.57
N VAL A 21 8.96 1.05 13.87
CA VAL A 21 7.68 0.59 14.42
C VAL A 21 7.14 1.61 15.40
N ASP A 22 5.99 2.20 15.07
CA ASP A 22 5.26 3.09 15.97
C ASP A 22 4.72 2.31 17.17
N LYS A 23 4.87 2.88 18.37
CA LYS A 23 4.40 2.28 19.63
C LYS A 23 2.94 1.83 19.58
N SER A 24 2.09 2.58 18.88
CA SER A 24 0.66 2.30 18.77
C SER A 24 0.31 1.01 18.02
N VAL A 25 1.29 0.41 17.33
CA VAL A 25 1.07 -0.77 16.49
C VAL A 25 2.10 -1.87 16.69
N ALA A 26 2.94 -1.78 17.73
CA ALA A 26 4.01 -2.75 17.98
C ALA A 26 3.49 -4.20 18.09
N ASP A 27 2.36 -4.39 18.77
CA ASP A 27 1.73 -5.70 18.98
C ASP A 27 0.67 -6.03 17.92
N HIS A 28 0.50 -5.19 16.89
CA HIS A 28 -0.53 -5.42 15.89
C HIS A 28 -0.21 -6.68 15.05
N PRO A 29 -1.17 -7.58 14.76
CA PRO A 29 -0.88 -8.82 14.04
C PRO A 29 -0.21 -8.63 12.68
N LEU A 30 -0.60 -7.61 11.93
CA LEU A 30 0.03 -7.27 10.65
C LEU A 30 1.46 -6.75 10.82
N THR A 31 1.75 -6.03 11.92
CA THR A 31 3.12 -5.62 12.27
C THR A 31 3.97 -6.86 12.50
N LEU A 32 3.54 -7.74 13.42
CA LEU A 32 4.27 -8.96 13.76
C LEU A 32 4.51 -9.85 12.53
N LYS A 33 3.47 -10.05 11.70
CA LYS A 33 3.57 -10.81 10.44
C LYS A 33 4.57 -10.18 9.47
N THR A 34 4.65 -8.86 9.40
CA THR A 34 5.61 -8.15 8.53
C THR A 34 7.04 -8.34 9.05
N LEU A 35 7.27 -8.15 10.35
CA LEU A 35 8.60 -8.28 10.96
C LEU A 35 9.18 -9.70 10.82
N LEU A 36 8.32 -10.73 10.91
CA LEU A 36 8.74 -12.13 10.72
C LEU A 36 9.33 -12.42 9.33
N GLN A 37 9.07 -11.58 8.33
CA GLN A 37 9.63 -11.73 6.98
C GLN A 37 11.08 -11.21 6.89
N PHE A 38 11.52 -10.41 7.87
CA PHE A 38 12.81 -9.73 7.85
C PHE A 38 13.63 -10.04 9.12
N PRO A 39 14.01 -11.32 9.36
CA PRO A 39 14.70 -11.71 10.60
C PRO A 39 16.08 -11.06 10.78
N ASN A 40 16.68 -10.54 9.70
CA ASN A 40 18.02 -9.94 9.71
C ASN A 40 18.00 -8.42 9.53
N THR A 41 16.84 -7.79 9.37
CA THR A 41 16.75 -6.33 9.20
C THR A 41 16.71 -5.66 10.58
N PRO A 42 17.49 -4.59 10.81
CA PRO A 42 17.37 -3.74 11.99
C PRO A 42 15.94 -3.24 12.21
N ILE A 43 15.45 -3.33 13.45
CA ILE A 43 14.12 -2.85 13.85
C ILE A 43 14.28 -1.80 14.94
N GLU A 44 13.68 -0.63 14.73
CA GLU A 44 13.62 0.45 15.71
C GLU A 44 12.19 0.63 16.22
N TYR A 45 11.96 0.32 17.49
CA TYR A 45 10.65 0.42 18.13
C TYR A 45 10.41 1.79 18.77
N ASN A 46 9.13 2.12 18.93
CA ASN A 46 8.65 3.36 19.55
C ASN A 46 9.06 4.62 18.78
N ILE A 47 9.21 4.50 17.46
CA ILE A 47 9.57 5.62 16.58
C ILE A 47 8.32 6.10 15.84
N THR A 48 8.00 7.39 15.96
CA THR A 48 6.94 8.02 15.17
C THR A 48 7.39 8.28 13.73
N LEU A 49 6.43 8.53 12.83
CA LEU A 49 6.75 8.89 11.44
C LEU A 49 7.66 10.12 11.34
N ASP A 50 7.36 11.17 12.11
CA ASP A 50 8.14 12.40 12.06
C ASP A 50 9.56 12.20 12.58
N GLU A 51 9.74 11.39 13.62
CA GLU A 51 11.07 11.04 14.14
C GLU A 51 11.88 10.23 13.12
N ALA A 52 11.27 9.22 12.49
CA ALA A 52 11.93 8.44 11.44
C ALA A 52 12.34 9.32 10.24
N VAL A 53 11.46 10.22 9.80
CA VAL A 53 11.78 11.18 8.72
C VAL A 53 12.96 12.06 9.12
N GLN A 54 12.99 12.59 10.35
CA GLN A 54 14.09 13.42 10.85
C GLN A 54 15.41 12.65 10.94
N MET A 55 15.38 11.35 11.29
CA MET A 55 16.57 10.50 11.28
C MET A 55 17.14 10.38 9.87
N ILE A 56 16.31 10.05 8.87
CA ILE A 56 16.75 9.95 7.47
C ILE A 56 17.30 11.28 6.93
N GLN A 57 16.64 12.40 7.25
CA GLN A 57 17.10 13.74 6.86
C GLN A 57 18.46 14.11 7.46
N LYS A 58 18.82 13.57 8.62
CA LYS A 58 20.11 13.81 9.27
C LYS A 58 21.21 12.90 8.75
N THR A 59 20.88 11.70 8.27
CA THR A 59 21.87 10.68 7.90
C THR A 59 22.11 10.55 6.39
N SER A 60 21.23 11.08 5.55
CA SER A 60 21.34 10.96 4.09
C SER A 60 21.25 12.30 3.36
N THR A 61 22.10 12.50 2.36
CA THR A 61 21.98 13.60 1.39
C THR A 61 20.90 13.32 0.35
N ASP A 62 20.72 12.04 -0.04
CA ASP A 62 19.59 11.57 -0.84
C ASP A 62 18.48 11.08 0.09
N VAL A 63 17.68 12.04 0.56
CA VAL A 63 16.59 11.80 1.52
C VAL A 63 15.48 10.95 0.90
N PHE A 64 15.16 11.15 -0.38
CA PHE A 64 14.06 10.44 -1.04
C PHE A 64 14.43 8.99 -1.35
N GLY A 65 15.62 8.75 -1.90
CA GLY A 65 16.10 7.40 -2.16
C GLY A 65 16.33 6.61 -0.87
N ALA A 66 16.88 7.23 0.18
CA ALA A 66 16.96 6.60 1.50
C ALA A 66 15.58 6.28 2.07
N GLY A 67 14.60 7.17 1.91
CA GLY A 67 13.22 6.91 2.30
C GLY A 67 12.61 5.67 1.65
N LYS A 68 12.93 5.39 0.37
CA LYS A 68 12.47 4.18 -0.33
C LYS A 68 13.09 2.87 0.18
N ARG A 69 14.19 2.94 0.93
CA ARG A 69 14.87 1.76 1.50
C ARG A 69 14.49 1.50 2.95
N ASN A 70 13.69 2.39 3.55
CA ASN A 70 13.32 2.31 4.95
C ASN A 70 11.80 2.27 5.11
N LEU A 71 11.31 1.29 5.86
CA LEU A 71 9.89 1.04 6.08
C LEU A 71 9.48 1.52 7.46
N ILE A 72 8.33 2.19 7.58
CA ILE A 72 7.69 2.44 8.86
C ILE A 72 6.30 1.82 8.91
N LEU A 73 6.05 1.09 10.00
CA LEU A 73 4.76 0.52 10.36
C LEU A 73 4.10 1.43 11.39
N THR A 74 2.94 2.00 11.07
CA THR A 74 2.22 2.94 11.95
C THR A 74 0.70 2.83 11.81
N ARG A 75 -0.03 3.55 12.66
CA ARG A 75 -1.49 3.66 12.61
C ARG A 75 -1.90 4.89 11.80
N PHE A 76 -2.80 4.72 10.84
CA PHE A 76 -3.44 5.84 10.18
C PHE A 76 -4.48 6.49 11.09
N LYS A 77 -4.48 7.83 11.18
CA LYS A 77 -5.36 8.61 12.06
C LYS A 77 -6.38 9.49 11.32
N GLY A 78 -6.39 9.47 9.99
CA GLY A 78 -7.29 10.29 9.16
C GLY A 78 -8.49 9.50 8.63
N SER A 79 -9.30 10.15 7.80
CA SER A 79 -10.28 9.42 6.97
C SER A 79 -9.56 8.69 5.86
N PHE A 80 -9.83 7.38 5.79
CA PHE A 80 -9.20 6.51 4.83
C PHE A 80 -9.70 6.77 3.42
N LEU A 81 -11.03 6.86 3.25
CA LEU A 81 -11.67 6.98 1.94
C LEU A 81 -11.81 8.45 1.54
N LYS A 82 -11.12 8.84 0.47
CA LYS A 82 -11.18 10.19 -0.07
C LYS A 82 -11.62 10.19 -1.52
N LYS A 83 -12.15 11.33 -1.97
CA LYS A 83 -12.30 11.60 -3.40
C LYS A 83 -10.93 11.75 -4.03
N CYS A 84 -10.76 11.21 -5.23
CA CYS A 84 -9.58 11.49 -6.04
C CYS A 84 -9.46 13.01 -6.30
N PRO A 85 -8.27 13.60 -6.18
CA PRO A 85 -8.03 15.03 -6.36
C PRO A 85 -8.08 15.47 -7.82
N GLY A 86 -8.26 14.54 -8.78
CA GLY A 86 -8.32 14.83 -10.22
C GLY A 86 -9.51 15.69 -10.68
N ILE A 87 -10.25 16.29 -9.76
CA ILE A 87 -11.25 17.30 -10.07
C ILE A 87 -10.52 18.62 -10.32
N SER A 88 -10.35 18.98 -11.59
CA SER A 88 -9.85 20.28 -12.02
C SER A 88 -10.86 20.96 -12.94
N PRO A 89 -10.90 22.30 -13.02
CA PRO A 89 -11.77 22.99 -13.97
C PRO A 89 -11.57 22.46 -15.39
N GLY A 90 -12.67 22.09 -16.06
CA GLY A 90 -12.65 21.50 -17.40
C GLY A 90 -12.56 19.96 -17.45
N MET A 91 -12.40 19.28 -16.30
CA MET A 91 -12.38 17.81 -16.23
C MET A 91 -13.74 17.23 -15.83
N VAL A 92 -14.15 16.14 -16.47
CA VAL A 92 -15.32 15.34 -16.05
C VAL A 92 -14.88 14.37 -14.96
N CYS A 93 -15.50 14.48 -13.78
CA CYS A 93 -15.18 13.60 -12.65
C CYS A 93 -15.60 12.15 -12.95
N CYS A 94 -14.65 11.22 -12.90
CA CYS A 94 -14.89 9.77 -13.06
C CYS A 94 -15.43 9.09 -11.79
N ASN A 95 -15.80 9.89 -10.77
CA ASN A 95 -16.31 9.45 -9.48
C ASN A 95 -15.39 8.45 -8.74
N TYR A 96 -14.07 8.58 -8.93
CA TYR A 96 -13.08 7.71 -8.32
C TYR A 96 -12.75 8.11 -6.89
N TYR A 97 -12.57 7.10 -6.05
CA TYR A 97 -12.15 7.24 -4.67
C TYR A 97 -10.81 6.56 -4.46
N VAL A 98 -10.10 7.00 -3.43
CA VAL A 98 -8.76 6.53 -3.08
C VAL A 98 -8.74 6.22 -1.59
N VAL A 99 -7.99 5.18 -1.20
CA VAL A 99 -7.78 4.82 0.21
C VAL A 99 -6.34 5.02 0.63
N ASN A 100 -6.15 5.49 1.86
CA ASN A 100 -4.85 5.70 2.47
C ASN A 100 -4.37 4.44 3.20
N LEU A 101 -3.72 3.52 2.47
CA LEU A 101 -3.16 2.28 3.03
C LEU A 101 -1.65 2.29 3.13
N PHE A 102 -1.00 2.90 2.14
CA PHE A 102 0.43 2.92 2.01
C PHE A 102 0.85 4.25 1.38
N LYS A 103 2.07 4.71 1.68
CA LYS A 103 2.69 5.87 1.01
C LYS A 103 4.07 5.53 0.50
N ASN A 104 4.39 6.15 -0.64
CA ASN A 104 5.58 5.94 -1.44
C ASN A 104 5.63 4.53 -2.07
N CYS A 105 6.70 4.25 -2.82
CA CYS A 105 6.88 3.01 -3.57
C CYS A 105 8.38 2.68 -3.68
N ILE A 106 8.68 1.39 -3.81
CA ILE A 106 10.04 0.86 -3.99
C ILE A 106 10.65 1.17 -5.36
N TYR A 107 9.84 1.56 -6.34
CA TYR A 107 10.32 1.85 -7.69
C TYR A 107 10.91 3.24 -7.84
N ASP A 108 11.91 3.36 -8.71
CA ASP A 108 12.59 4.62 -9.00
C ASP A 108 12.28 5.15 -10.41
N CYS A 109 10.99 5.31 -10.70
CA CYS A 109 10.56 5.90 -11.95
C CYS A 109 11.02 7.38 -12.01
N SER A 110 11.79 7.74 -13.03
CA SER A 110 12.29 9.10 -13.26
C SER A 110 11.19 10.16 -13.39
N TYR A 111 9.99 9.75 -13.81
CA TYR A 111 8.81 10.59 -13.99
C TYR A 111 7.85 10.55 -12.79
N CYS A 112 8.26 9.99 -11.65
CA CYS A 112 7.36 9.78 -10.52
C CYS A 112 7.00 11.10 -9.83
N PHE A 113 5.74 11.53 -9.93
CA PHE A 113 5.25 12.75 -9.26
C PHE A 113 5.34 12.69 -7.73
N LEU A 114 5.40 11.48 -7.15
CA LEU A 114 5.54 11.30 -5.70
C LEU A 114 6.85 11.87 -5.16
N GLN A 115 7.88 12.01 -6.01
CA GLN A 115 9.16 12.62 -5.60
C GLN A 115 8.97 14.04 -5.07
N ASP A 116 8.14 14.86 -5.75
CA ASP A 116 7.83 16.21 -5.29
C ASP A 116 6.74 16.19 -4.21
N PHE A 117 5.67 15.40 -4.42
CA PHE A 117 4.52 15.37 -3.52
C PHE A 117 4.85 14.87 -2.11
N LEU A 118 5.74 13.87 -2.00
CA LEU A 118 6.16 13.26 -0.74
C LEU A 118 7.53 13.74 -0.26
N LYS A 119 8.07 14.85 -0.78
CA LYS A 119 9.42 15.33 -0.43
C LYS A 119 9.67 15.46 1.09
N ASN A 120 8.62 15.82 1.84
CA ASN A 120 8.68 16.00 3.30
C ASN A 120 8.38 14.70 4.07
N ASN A 121 7.93 13.64 3.39
CA ASN A 121 7.58 12.35 3.98
C ASN A 121 8.04 11.21 3.04
N PRO A 122 9.36 11.05 2.82
CA PRO A 122 9.93 10.19 1.79
C PRO A 122 9.92 8.69 2.15
N LEU A 123 9.57 8.32 3.39
CA LEU A 123 9.60 6.93 3.83
C LEU A 123 8.56 6.08 3.11
N LEU A 124 8.81 4.77 3.03
CA LEU A 124 7.75 3.79 2.81
C LEU A 124 6.90 3.73 4.08
N VAL A 125 5.67 4.21 4.03
CA VAL A 125 4.76 4.24 5.19
C VAL A 125 3.66 3.22 5.00
N ALA A 126 3.61 2.22 5.86
CA ALA A 126 2.54 1.24 5.89
C ALA A 126 1.60 1.49 7.06
N TYR A 127 0.31 1.61 6.76
CA TYR A 127 -0.72 1.67 7.77
C TYR A 127 -1.24 0.27 8.06
N VAL A 128 -1.15 -0.16 9.32
CA VAL A 128 -1.46 -1.54 9.68
C VAL A 128 -2.89 -1.75 10.19
N ASN A 129 -3.58 -0.67 10.56
CA ASN A 129 -4.98 -0.69 11.03
C ASN A 129 -5.98 -0.81 9.88
N VAL A 130 -5.88 -1.90 9.12
CA VAL A 130 -6.73 -2.20 7.96
C VAL A 130 -8.18 -2.42 8.37
N GLU A 131 -8.42 -2.95 9.58
CA GLU A 131 -9.73 -3.13 10.17
C GLU A 131 -10.53 -1.81 10.26
N ASP A 132 -9.87 -0.71 10.65
CA ASP A 132 -10.51 0.61 10.70
C ASP A 132 -10.93 1.09 9.31
N LEU A 133 -10.07 0.86 8.29
CA LEU A 133 -10.40 1.15 6.89
C LEU A 133 -11.64 0.37 6.47
N LEU A 134 -11.66 -0.93 6.72
CA LEU A 134 -12.78 -1.79 6.30
C LEU A 134 -14.09 -1.35 6.98
N GLU A 135 -14.04 -0.95 8.25
CA GLU A 135 -15.19 -0.41 8.96
C GLU A 135 -15.65 0.95 8.39
N GLU A 136 -14.73 1.85 8.01
CA GLU A 136 -15.08 3.11 7.33
C GLU A 136 -15.73 2.87 5.97
N LEU A 137 -15.18 1.94 5.17
CA LEU A 137 -15.74 1.55 3.88
C LEU A 137 -17.13 0.94 4.03
N ASP A 138 -17.30 0.02 4.99
CA ASP A 138 -18.57 -0.68 5.21
C ASP A 138 -19.69 0.30 5.55
N ARG A 139 -19.45 1.18 6.53
CA ARG A 139 -20.39 2.24 6.91
C ARG A 139 -20.73 3.14 5.72
N THR A 140 -19.73 3.53 4.93
CA THR A 140 -19.93 4.43 3.79
C THR A 140 -20.77 3.79 2.69
N PHE A 141 -20.48 2.53 2.35
CA PHE A 141 -21.18 1.80 1.30
C PHE A 141 -22.62 1.45 1.71
N ALA A 142 -22.82 1.05 2.97
CA ALA A 142 -24.14 0.75 3.52
C ALA A 142 -25.05 1.98 3.60
N ALA A 143 -24.47 3.16 3.89
CA ALA A 143 -25.21 4.43 3.90
C ALA A 143 -25.65 4.90 2.50
N HIS A 144 -25.09 4.32 1.43
CA HIS A 144 -25.36 4.74 0.05
C HIS A 144 -25.54 3.53 -0.89
N PRO A 145 -26.55 2.68 -0.65
CA PRO A 145 -26.72 1.42 -1.37
C PRO A 145 -26.92 1.61 -2.88
N ASP A 146 -27.53 2.73 -3.29
CA ASP A 146 -27.82 3.04 -4.71
C ASP A 146 -26.64 3.71 -5.44
N ARG A 147 -25.50 3.93 -4.77
CA ARG A 147 -24.30 4.51 -5.38
C ARG A 147 -23.24 3.45 -5.64
N THR A 148 -22.65 3.48 -6.82
CA THR A 148 -21.45 2.67 -7.14
C THR A 148 -20.18 3.39 -6.69
N PHE A 149 -19.35 2.69 -5.92
CA PHE A 149 -18.04 3.14 -5.47
C PHE A 149 -16.92 2.45 -6.27
N ARG A 150 -16.01 3.24 -6.85
CA ARG A 150 -14.77 2.75 -7.44
C ARG A 150 -13.61 3.21 -6.56
N VAL A 151 -12.92 2.26 -5.95
CA VAL A 151 -11.94 2.56 -4.88
C VAL A 151 -10.56 2.06 -5.27
N GLY A 152 -9.62 2.99 -5.38
CA GLY A 152 -8.22 2.73 -5.67
C GLY A 152 -7.31 2.72 -4.46
N THR A 153 -6.25 1.91 -4.51
CA THR A 153 -5.16 1.95 -3.51
C THR A 153 -3.88 2.60 -4.05
N GLY A 154 -3.82 2.87 -5.36
CA GLY A 154 -2.58 3.25 -6.06
C GLY A 154 -2.32 4.75 -6.24
N GLU A 155 -2.94 5.62 -5.44
CA GLU A 155 -2.73 7.07 -5.57
C GLU A 155 -1.34 7.50 -5.07
N LEU A 156 -1.03 7.14 -3.82
CA LEU A 156 0.22 7.52 -3.16
C LEU A 156 1.18 6.34 -3.00
N ALA A 157 0.86 5.20 -3.62
CA ALA A 157 1.62 3.97 -3.53
C ALA A 157 1.42 3.14 -4.81
N ASP A 158 2.23 2.10 -4.96
CA ASP A 158 1.93 1.02 -5.89
C ASP A 158 1.10 -0.06 -5.17
N SER A 159 -0.04 -0.45 -5.74
CA SER A 159 -1.01 -1.33 -5.08
C SER A 159 -0.46 -2.71 -4.73
N LEU A 160 0.50 -3.23 -5.50
CA LEU A 160 0.93 -4.63 -5.40
C LEU A 160 2.42 -4.80 -5.16
N ALA A 161 3.25 -3.77 -5.39
CA ALA A 161 4.71 -3.89 -5.28
C ALA A 161 5.22 -4.45 -3.95
N LEU A 162 4.49 -4.21 -2.86
CA LEU A 162 4.81 -4.71 -1.51
C LEU A 162 3.72 -5.61 -0.92
N ASP A 163 2.82 -6.15 -1.74
CA ASP A 163 1.68 -6.91 -1.23
C ASP A 163 2.10 -8.28 -0.64
N GLU A 164 3.19 -8.89 -1.08
CA GLU A 164 3.74 -10.06 -0.37
C GLU A 164 4.29 -9.71 1.03
N VAL A 165 4.80 -8.49 1.19
CA VAL A 165 5.34 -8.00 2.47
C VAL A 165 4.22 -7.57 3.41
N ILE A 166 3.29 -6.76 2.91
CA ILE A 166 2.13 -6.26 3.65
C ILE A 166 0.87 -6.63 2.85
N PRO A 167 0.27 -7.79 3.13
CA PRO A 167 -0.76 -8.39 2.30
C PRO A 167 -2.12 -7.71 2.47
N TYR A 168 -2.23 -6.48 2.00
CA TYR A 168 -3.47 -5.72 1.96
C TYR A 168 -4.51 -6.41 1.06
N SER A 169 -4.09 -6.95 -0.09
CA SER A 169 -5.00 -7.60 -1.02
C SER A 169 -5.74 -8.79 -0.39
N GLN A 170 -5.10 -9.53 0.53
CA GLN A 170 -5.70 -10.65 1.25
C GLN A 170 -6.87 -10.24 2.14
N GLN A 171 -6.95 -8.97 2.55
CA GLN A 171 -8.06 -8.43 3.34
C GLN A 171 -9.06 -7.66 2.47
N LEU A 172 -8.57 -6.85 1.53
CA LEU A 172 -9.41 -6.02 0.67
C LEU A 172 -10.24 -6.85 -0.31
N ILE A 173 -9.64 -7.83 -0.99
CA ILE A 173 -10.34 -8.59 -2.04
C ILE A 173 -11.55 -9.34 -1.47
N PRO A 174 -11.44 -10.11 -0.36
CA PRO A 174 -12.59 -10.75 0.26
C PRO A 174 -13.66 -9.75 0.69
N PHE A 175 -13.27 -8.61 1.25
CA PHE A 175 -14.20 -7.55 1.63
C PHE A 175 -14.99 -7.01 0.44
N PHE A 176 -14.31 -6.60 -0.63
CA PHE A 176 -14.97 -6.02 -1.81
C PHE A 176 -15.83 -7.03 -2.55
N ASN A 177 -15.45 -8.31 -2.60
CA ASN A 177 -16.28 -9.36 -3.21
C ASN A 177 -17.64 -9.55 -2.53
N GLN A 178 -17.79 -9.11 -1.28
CA GLN A 178 -19.06 -9.16 -0.55
C GLN A 178 -19.91 -7.90 -0.74
N ARG A 179 -19.44 -6.88 -1.46
CA ARG A 179 -20.14 -5.59 -1.62
C ARG A 179 -20.76 -5.48 -3.00
N LYS A 180 -22.07 -5.26 -3.07
CA LYS A 180 -22.80 -5.18 -4.35
C LYS A 180 -22.59 -3.86 -5.10
N ASN A 181 -22.20 -2.81 -4.37
CA ASN A 181 -22.13 -1.44 -4.86
C ASN A 181 -20.70 -0.86 -4.83
N ALA A 182 -19.67 -1.71 -4.72
CA ALA A 182 -18.28 -1.26 -4.67
C ALA A 182 -17.33 -2.18 -5.44
N VAL A 183 -16.35 -1.57 -6.12
CA VAL A 183 -15.29 -2.25 -6.86
C VAL A 183 -13.92 -1.74 -6.38
N LEU A 184 -13.00 -2.67 -6.15
CA LEU A 184 -11.61 -2.42 -5.83
C LEU A 184 -10.78 -2.31 -7.11
N GLU A 185 -9.99 -1.25 -7.24
CA GLU A 185 -9.02 -1.07 -8.32
C GLU A 185 -7.59 -1.13 -7.77
N LEU A 186 -6.82 -2.11 -8.25
CA LEU A 186 -5.40 -2.30 -7.93
C LEU A 186 -4.59 -1.91 -9.16
N LYS A 187 -3.68 -0.95 -9.01
CA LYS A 187 -2.80 -0.46 -10.09
C LYS A 187 -1.35 -0.66 -9.72
N THR A 188 -0.58 -1.34 -10.57
CA THR A 188 0.80 -1.70 -10.26
C THR A 188 1.75 -1.59 -11.45
N LYS A 189 3.06 -1.50 -11.17
CA LYS A 189 4.19 -1.73 -12.07
C LYS A 189 4.92 -3.06 -11.77
N SER A 190 4.43 -3.82 -10.78
CA SER A 190 5.06 -5.05 -10.30
C SER A 190 4.51 -6.31 -10.96
N ASN A 191 5.26 -7.39 -10.83
CA ASN A 191 4.80 -8.76 -11.02
C ASN A 191 4.40 -9.45 -9.69
N CYS A 192 4.28 -8.69 -8.59
CA CYS A 192 3.96 -9.20 -7.25
C CYS A 192 2.47 -9.56 -7.15
N VAL A 193 2.08 -10.63 -7.86
CA VAL A 193 0.68 -11.05 -8.04
C VAL A 193 0.32 -12.30 -7.26
N LYS A 194 1.26 -12.86 -6.49
CA LYS A 194 1.08 -14.16 -5.81
C LYS A 194 -0.18 -14.20 -4.94
N ASN A 195 -0.42 -13.16 -4.14
CA ASN A 195 -1.61 -13.07 -3.31
C ASN A 195 -2.91 -12.99 -4.13
N LEU A 196 -2.88 -12.39 -5.32
CA LEU A 196 -4.03 -12.37 -6.23
C LEU A 196 -4.39 -13.78 -6.71
N LEU A 197 -3.37 -14.58 -7.02
CA LEU A 197 -3.54 -15.96 -7.50
C LEU A 197 -4.10 -16.90 -6.42
N THR A 198 -4.05 -16.51 -5.15
CA THR A 198 -4.64 -17.28 -4.03
C THR A 198 -6.11 -16.97 -3.77
N GLN A 199 -6.70 -15.99 -4.46
CA GLN A 199 -8.08 -15.56 -4.21
C GLN A 199 -9.10 -16.51 -4.86
N ASN A 200 -10.13 -16.88 -4.10
CA ASN A 200 -11.21 -17.76 -4.59
C ASN A 200 -12.24 -17.02 -5.47
N SER A 201 -12.29 -15.70 -5.40
CA SER A 201 -13.20 -14.85 -6.19
C SER A 201 -12.55 -13.49 -6.41
N THR A 202 -12.86 -12.88 -7.54
CA THR A 202 -12.39 -11.55 -7.93
C THR A 202 -13.50 -10.74 -8.60
N ASN A 203 -14.76 -11.01 -8.25
CA ASN A 203 -15.95 -10.45 -8.92
C ASN A 203 -15.98 -8.91 -8.89
N ASN A 204 -15.46 -8.31 -7.81
CA ASN A 204 -15.44 -6.87 -7.61
C ASN A 204 -14.02 -6.30 -7.58
N VAL A 205 -13.10 -6.90 -8.35
CA VAL A 205 -11.69 -6.49 -8.38
C VAL A 205 -11.27 -6.23 -9.82
N ILE A 206 -10.68 -5.07 -10.06
CA ILE A 206 -10.03 -4.71 -11.32
C ILE A 206 -8.55 -4.56 -11.02
N VAL A 207 -7.71 -5.27 -11.78
CA VAL A 207 -6.26 -5.15 -11.70
C VAL A 207 -5.76 -4.51 -13.00
N SER A 208 -4.86 -3.54 -12.88
CA SER A 208 -4.30 -2.83 -14.03
C SER A 208 -2.79 -2.68 -13.88
N TRP A 209 -2.09 -2.79 -15.00
CA TRP A 209 -0.64 -2.60 -15.06
C TRP A 209 -0.33 -1.29 -15.77
N SER A 210 0.60 -0.52 -15.19
CA SER A 210 1.19 0.61 -15.91
C SER A 210 2.14 0.07 -16.97
N LEU A 211 1.97 0.51 -18.21
CA LEU A 211 2.86 0.21 -19.32
C LEU A 211 3.48 1.51 -19.81
N ASN A 212 4.73 1.45 -20.23
CA ASN A 212 5.43 2.55 -20.90
C ASN A 212 6.24 1.96 -22.07
N PRO A 213 6.31 2.62 -23.24
CA PRO A 213 7.13 2.19 -24.38
C PRO A 213 8.64 2.23 -24.09
#